data_AF-A0A2D3VSS7-F1
#
_entry.id   AF-A0A2D3VSS7-F1
#
_cell.length_a   1.000
_cell.length_b   1.000
_cell.length_c   1.000
_cell.angle_alpha   90.00
_cell.angle_beta   90.00
_cell.angle_gamma   90.00
#
_symmetry.space_group_name_H-M   'P 1'
#
loop_
_entity.id
_entity.type
_entity.pdbx_description
1 polymer ?
#
loop_
_entity_poly.entity_id
_entity_poly.type
_entity_poly.pdbx_seq_one_letter_code
_entity_poly.pdbx_strand_id
1 'polypeptide(L)' 'MKTLFLLTITTFLLAQEPLKEGIERAFALEKNDSCAMAKKEAKAKYDVKDMDVGCLCEKSDSREWSCIARFLYLPKK' A
#
# COMPACT_ATOMS: atom_id res chain seq x y z
N MET A 1 40.50 5.71 41.73
CA MET A 1 40.23 4.62 40.77
C MET A 1 38.76 4.75 40.38
N LYS A 2 38.41 5.27 39.20
CA LYS A 2 38.09 4.51 37.97
C LYS A 2 37.27 3.25 38.34
N THR A 3 36.00 3.07 37.96
CA THR A 3 35.37 3.43 36.69
C THR A 3 33.84 3.41 36.86
N LEU A 4 33.17 4.43 36.31
CA LEU A 4 31.77 4.40 35.88
C LEU A 4 31.55 3.21 34.94
N PHE A 5 30.47 2.45 35.11
CA PHE A 5 29.81 1.76 33.99
C PHE A 5 28.32 1.69 34.25
N LEU A 6 27.64 2.81 34.00
CA LEU A 6 26.19 2.84 33.80
C LEU A 6 25.94 2.34 32.36
N LEU A 7 25.58 1.07 32.20
CA LEU A 7 25.13 0.51 30.92
C LEU A 7 23.72 1.02 30.63
N THR A 8 23.62 2.25 30.11
CA THR A 8 22.41 2.73 29.44
C THR A 8 22.27 1.95 28.14
N ILE A 9 21.46 0.89 28.18
CA ILE A 9 20.99 0.19 26.98
C ILE A 9 19.98 1.12 26.31
N THR A 10 20.45 1.99 25.42
CA THR A 10 19.59 2.72 24.50
C THR A 10 19.10 1.74 23.43
N THR A 11 17.99 1.06 23.71
CA THR A 11 17.19 0.42 22.67
C THR A 11 16.68 1.52 21.74
N PHE A 12 17.40 1.75 20.64
CA PHE A 12 16.86 2.42 19.48
C PHE A 12 15.69 1.58 18.96
N LEU A 13 14.47 1.90 19.39
CA LEU A 13 13.28 1.55 18.64
C LEU A 13 13.42 2.28 17.30
N LEU A 14 13.84 1.55 16.28
CA LEU A 14 13.56 1.91 14.89
C LEU A 14 12.04 1.97 14.78
N ALA A 15 11.48 3.17 14.93
CA ALA A 15 10.08 3.43 14.60
C ALA A 15 9.95 3.19 13.10
N GLN A 16 9.60 1.97 12.72
CA GLN A 16 9.09 1.71 11.38
C GLN A 16 7.87 2.60 11.22
N GLU A 17 7.94 3.54 10.27
CA GLU A 17 6.80 4.39 9.97
C GLU A 17 5.62 3.48 9.63
N PRO A 18 4.48 3.60 10.35
CA PRO A 18 3.38 2.69 10.14
C PRO A 18 2.89 2.85 8.70
N LEU A 19 2.88 1.73 7.96
CA LEU A 19 2.30 1.70 6.63
C LEU A 19 0.82 2.13 6.71
N LYS A 20 0.38 2.92 5.74
CA LYS A 20 -1.02 3.31 5.60
C LYS A 20 -1.71 2.45 4.56
N GLU A 21 -2.98 2.18 4.79
CA GLU A 21 -3.85 1.53 3.81
C GLU A 21 -4.28 2.52 2.72
N GLY A 22 -4.24 2.07 1.47
CA GLY A 22 -4.64 2.80 0.28
C GLY A 22 -5.58 1.97 -0.59
N ILE A 23 -6.39 2.69 -1.36
CA ILE A 23 -7.38 2.12 -2.27
C ILE A 23 -7.33 2.90 -3.58
N GLU A 24 -7.22 2.18 -4.69
CA GLU A 24 -7.34 2.75 -6.03
C GLU A 24 -8.36 1.96 -6.83
N ARG A 25 -9.10 2.66 -7.69
CA ARG A 25 -10.16 2.09 -8.52
C ARG A 25 -9.91 2.44 -9.98
N ALA A 26 -10.16 1.48 -10.85
CA ALA A 26 -10.16 1.72 -12.29
C ALA A 26 -11.38 1.05 -12.95
N PHE A 27 -11.59 1.39 -14.22
CA PHE A 27 -12.70 0.94 -15.04
C PHE A 27 -12.17 0.48 -16.39
N ALA A 28 -12.61 -0.68 -16.87
CA ALA A 28 -12.29 -1.18 -18.21
C ALA A 28 -13.35 -2.18 -18.68
N LEU A 29 -13.42 -2.44 -19.98
CA LEU A 29 -14.35 -3.43 -20.54
C LEU A 29 -14.07 -4.86 -20.04
N GLU A 30 -12.81 -5.18 -19.76
CA GLU A 30 -12.37 -6.47 -19.23
C GLU A 30 -12.00 -6.37 -17.75
N LYS A 31 -12.39 -7.38 -16.97
CA LYS A 31 -12.15 -7.44 -15.52
C LYS A 31 -10.65 -7.38 -15.18
N ASN A 32 -9.85 -8.14 -15.92
CA ASN A 32 -8.41 -8.22 -15.68
C ASN A 32 -7.72 -6.89 -15.97
N ASP A 33 -8.14 -6.21 -17.03
CA ASP A 33 -7.57 -4.91 -17.42
C ASP A 33 -7.91 -3.85 -16.38
N SER A 34 -9.17 -3.82 -15.91
CA SER A 34 -9.60 -2.92 -14.85
C SER A 34 -8.79 -3.12 -13.56
N CYS A 35 -8.55 -4.37 -13.16
CA CYS A 35 -7.70 -4.67 -12.02
C CYS A 35 -6.22 -4.26 -12.24
N ALA A 36 -5.66 -4.57 -13.40
CA ALA A 36 -4.28 -4.21 -13.74
C ALA A 36 -4.08 -2.69 -13.74
N MET A 37 -5.06 -1.93 -14.26
CA MET A 37 -5.06 -0.48 -14.25
C MET A 37 -5.12 0.07 -12.81
N ALA A 38 -6.03 -0.42 -11.96
CA ALA A 38 -6.12 0.02 -10.57
C ALA A 38 -4.80 -0.17 -9.81
N LYS A 39 -4.13 -1.32 -10.02
CA LYS A 39 -2.81 -1.60 -9.44
C LYS A 39 -1.72 -0.70 -10.00
N LYS A 40 -1.76 -0.39 -11.30
CA LYS A 40 -0.81 0.53 -11.94
C LYS A 40 -0.95 1.95 -11.38
N GLU A 41 -2.18 2.44 -11.23
CA GLU A 41 -2.47 3.75 -10.63
C GLU A 41 -1.95 3.84 -9.19
N ALA A 42 -2.19 2.81 -8.37
CA ALA A 42 -1.66 2.75 -7.01
C ALA A 42 -0.12 2.88 -6.98
N LYS A 43 0.58 2.11 -7.81
CA LYS A 43 2.05 2.16 -7.90
C LYS A 43 2.59 3.46 -8.49
N ALA A 44 1.81 4.16 -9.30
CA ALA A 44 2.19 5.45 -9.87
C ALA A 44 2.07 6.58 -8.84
N LYS A 45 1.07 6.52 -7.96
CA LYS A 45 0.76 7.60 -7.00
C LYS A 45 1.46 7.43 -5.65
N TYR A 46 1.66 6.20 -5.21
CA TYR A 46 2.11 5.86 -3.85
C TYR A 46 3.39 5.02 -3.86
N ASP A 47 4.19 5.14 -2.79
CA ASP A 47 5.29 4.21 -2.52
C ASP A 47 4.72 2.92 -1.90
N VAL A 48 4.12 2.09 -2.77
CA VAL A 48 3.45 0.84 -2.39
C VAL A 48 4.48 -0.18 -1.89
N LYS A 49 4.24 -0.72 -0.69
CA LYS A 49 5.07 -1.76 -0.06
C LYS A 49 4.45 -3.14 -0.12
N ASP A 50 3.14 -3.21 0.00
CA ASP A 50 2.37 -4.44 -0.16
C ASP A 50 1.08 -4.16 -0.92
N MET A 51 0.59 -5.13 -1.67
CA MET A 51 -0.60 -5.00 -2.50
C MET A 51 -1.26 -6.36 -2.65
N ASP A 52 -2.58 -6.38 -2.48
CA ASP A 52 -3.36 -7.60 -2.65
C ASP A 52 -3.16 -8.19 -4.05
N VAL A 53 -3.00 -9.52 -4.11
CA VAL A 53 -2.82 -10.26 -5.37
C VAL A 53 -4.10 -10.18 -6.22
N GLY A 54 -5.28 -10.07 -5.60
CA GLY A 54 -6.56 -9.88 -6.27
C GLY A 54 -6.99 -8.41 -6.38
N CYS A 55 -8.12 -8.20 -7.08
CA CYS A 55 -8.92 -6.99 -6.96
C CYS A 55 -10.35 -7.36 -6.60
N LEU A 56 -11.04 -6.50 -5.87
CA LEU A 56 -12.48 -6.58 -5.70
C LEU A 56 -13.12 -5.91 -6.90
N CYS A 57 -13.91 -6.66 -7.68
CA CYS A 57 -14.47 -6.15 -8.93
C CYS A 57 -15.98 -6.35 -8.99
N GLU A 58 -16.66 -5.35 -9.52
CA GLU A 58 -18.09 -5.34 -9.82
C GLU A 58 -18.32 -4.89 -11.25
N LYS A 59 -19.39 -5.37 -11.90
CA LYS A 59 -19.76 -4.92 -13.24
C LYS A 59 -20.69 -3.72 -13.09
N SER A 60 -20.32 -2.58 -13.69
CA SER A 60 -21.14 -1.37 -13.70
C SER A 60 -22.28 -1.49 -14.71
N ASP A 61 -23.26 -0.59 -14.58
CA ASP A 61 -24.37 -0.45 -15.53
C ASP A 61 -23.90 -0.08 -16.95
N SER A 62 -22.70 0.52 -17.08
CA SER A 62 -22.07 0.85 -18.37
C SER A 62 -21.49 -0.38 -19.11
N ARG A 63 -21.67 -1.60 -18.59
CA ARG A 63 -21.04 -2.87 -19.04
C ARG A 63 -19.54 -2.95 -18.80
N GLU A 64 -18.94 -1.98 -18.12
CA GLU A 64 -17.54 -2.00 -17.73
C GLU A 64 -17.36 -2.73 -16.39
N TRP A 65 -16.16 -3.22 -16.14
CA TRP A 65 -15.75 -3.69 -14.83
C TRP A 65 -15.13 -2.56 -14.05
N SER A 66 -15.64 -2.32 -12.84
CA SER A 66 -14.99 -1.48 -11.84
C SER A 66 -14.23 -2.38 -10.86
N CYS A 67 -12.90 -2.25 -10.83
CA CYS A 67 -12.05 -3.02 -9.94
C CYS A 67 -11.32 -2.12 -8.96
N ILE A 68 -11.18 -2.60 -7.73
CA ILE A 68 -10.52 -1.93 -6.62
C ILE A 68 -9.26 -2.73 -6.24
N ALA A 69 -8.12 -2.05 -6.20
CA ALA A 69 -6.88 -2.57 -5.63
C ALA A 69 -6.67 -1.99 -4.22
N ARG A 70 -6.44 -2.85 -3.24
CA ARG A 70 -6.06 -2.49 -1.87
C ARG A 70 -4.56 -2.70 -1.69
N PHE A 71 -3.91 -1.79 -0.99
CA PHE A 71 -2.47 -1.81 -0.82
C PHE A 71 -2.03 -1.07 0.45
N LEU A 72 -0.81 -1.35 0.90
CA LEU A 72 -0.11 -0.64 1.97
C LEU A 72 0.98 0.26 1.37
N TYR A 73 1.10 1.50 1.82
CA TYR A 73 2.09 2.45 1.35
C TYR A 73 2.76 3.22 2.48
N LEU A 74 3.97 3.74 2.22
CA LEU A 74 4.61 4.70 3.13
C LEU A 74 4.05 6.12 2.87
N PRO A 75 3.50 6.80 3.89
CA PRO A 75 3.09 8.19 3.72
C PRO A 75 4.29 9.07 3.36
N LYS A 76 4.11 9.98 2.39
CA LYS A 76 5.11 11.03 2.13
C LYS A 76 5.16 11.95 3.35
N LYS A 77 6.38 12.26 3.81
CA LYS A 77 6.65 13.16 4.95
C LYS A 77 6.19 14.58 4.66
#